data_AF-A0A1H1QDA4-F1
#
_entry.id   AF-A0A1H1QDA4-F1
#
_cell.length_a   1.000
_cell.length_b   1.000
_cell.length_c   1.000
_cell.angle_alpha   90.00
_cell.angle_beta   90.00
_cell.angle_gamma   90.00
#
_symmetry.space_group_name_H-M   'P 1'
#
loop_
_entity.id
_entity.type
_entity.pdbx_description
1 polymer ?
#
loop_
_entity_poly.entity_id
_entity_poly.type
_entity_poly.pdbx_seq_one_letter_code
_entity_poly.pdbx_strand_id
1 'polypeptide(L)'
;MSHKVLFPERQFVDVAGRKVEVKPVRFRDFERFGRAAGNAIAMAASQTTEQLYVYATKSGVLLDVLGPATSLSKWRIRRLPAVVVVQLMFEVIRVNKGFFEQALVSAASVLAGAESSSD
;
A
#
# COMPACT_ATOMS: atom_id res chain seq x y z
N MET A 1 0.04 3.90 -29.50
CA MET A 1 0.96 4.05 -28.35
C MET A 1 0.13 4.04 -27.08
N SER A 2 0.34 3.06 -26.19
CA SER A 2 -0.43 2.94 -24.95
C SER A 2 0.20 3.83 -23.88
N HIS A 3 -0.48 4.91 -23.50
CA HIS A 3 -0.04 5.77 -22.41
C HIS A 3 -0.22 5.02 -21.08
N LYS A 4 0.90 4.59 -20.48
CA LYS A 4 0.89 3.92 -19.18
C LYS A 4 0.69 4.99 -18.09
N VAL A 5 -0.51 5.08 -17.54
CA VAL A 5 -0.84 6.06 -16.51
C VAL A 5 -0.07 5.73 -15.22
N LEU A 6 0.78 6.66 -14.77
CA LEU A 6 1.63 6.50 -13.58
C LEU A 6 0.85 6.51 -12.26
N PHE A 7 -0.33 7.11 -12.27
CA PHE A 7 -1.23 7.18 -11.12
C PHE A 7 -2.53 6.45 -11.47
N PRO A 8 -2.87 5.34 -10.79
CA PRO A 8 -4.07 4.58 -11.12
C PRO A 8 -5.33 5.46 -11.01
N GLU A 9 -6.36 5.18 -11.78
CA GLU A 9 -7.67 5.78 -11.52
C GLU A 9 -8.15 5.35 -10.13
N ARG A 10 -8.93 6.21 -9.46
CA ARG A 10 -9.50 5.87 -8.17
C ARG A 10 -10.44 4.68 -8.34
N GLN A 11 -10.29 3.66 -7.52
CA GLN A 11 -11.11 2.45 -7.60
C GLN A 11 -12.01 2.35 -6.39
N PHE A 12 -13.26 1.93 -6.60
CA PHE A 12 -14.13 1.56 -5.50
C PHE A 12 -13.97 0.07 -5.22
N VAL A 13 -13.74 -0.28 -3.96
CA VAL A 13 -13.64 -1.67 -3.49
C VAL A 13 -14.68 -1.90 -2.40
N ASP A 14 -15.31 -3.07 -2.40
CA ASP A 14 -16.23 -3.46 -1.35
C ASP A 14 -15.48 -4.17 -0.23
N VAL A 15 -15.53 -3.62 0.98
CA VAL A 15 -14.93 -4.22 2.17
C VAL A 15 -15.94 -4.24 3.31
N ALA A 16 -16.25 -5.44 3.82
CA ALA A 16 -17.26 -5.66 4.85
C ALA A 16 -18.63 -5.00 4.53
N GLY A 17 -19.08 -5.14 3.28
CA GLY A 17 -20.35 -4.56 2.81
C GLY A 17 -20.33 -3.03 2.66
N ARG A 18 -19.15 -2.40 2.64
CA ARG A 18 -18.98 -0.96 2.45
C ARG A 18 -18.15 -0.69 1.19
N LYS A 19 -18.66 0.20 0.36
CA LYS A 19 -17.94 0.71 -0.79
C LYS A 19 -16.92 1.76 -0.35
N VAL A 20 -15.63 1.44 -0.48
CA VAL A 20 -14.49 2.29 -0.11
C VAL A 20 -13.79 2.77 -1.36
N GLU A 21 -13.56 4.07 -1.48
CA GLU A 21 -12.74 4.63 -2.55
C GLU A 21 -11.26 4.43 -2.17
N VAL A 22 -10.50 3.76 -3.03
CA VAL A 22 -9.05 3.63 -2.97
C VAL A 22 -8.44 4.63 -3.94
N LYS A 23 -7.51 5.42 -3.43
CA LYS A 23 -6.85 6.51 -4.14
C LYS A 23 -5.41 6.13 -4.44
N PRO A 24 -4.81 6.73 -5.49
CA PRO A 24 -3.38 6.69 -5.70
C PRO A 24 -2.61 7.15 -4.47
N VAL A 25 -1.59 6.39 -4.12
CA VAL A 25 -0.59 6.82 -3.14
C VAL A 25 0.15 8.02 -3.72
N ARG A 26 0.30 9.06 -2.89
CA ARG A 26 1.05 10.26 -3.28
C ARG A 26 2.54 9.95 -3.19
N PHE A 27 3.34 10.57 -4.07
CA PHE A 27 4.79 10.39 -4.05
C PHE A 27 5.43 10.67 -2.68
N ARG A 28 4.95 11.70 -1.97
CA ARG A 28 5.41 12.03 -0.60
C ARG A 28 5.23 10.91 0.44
N ASP A 29 4.26 10.01 0.20
CA ASP A 29 3.89 8.93 1.11
C ASP A 29 4.47 7.58 0.65
N PHE A 30 5.24 7.57 -0.45
CA PHE A 30 5.67 6.34 -1.14
C PHE A 30 6.56 5.46 -0.26
N GLU A 31 7.58 6.03 0.37
CA GLU A 31 8.52 5.28 1.21
C GLU A 31 7.81 4.66 2.43
N ARG A 32 6.88 5.42 3.03
CA ARG A 32 6.07 4.97 4.16
C ARG A 32 5.12 3.84 3.74
N PHE A 33 4.51 3.98 2.56
CA PHE A 33 3.70 2.94 1.97
C PHE A 33 4.53 1.68 1.68
N GLY A 34 5.70 1.82 1.07
CA GLY A 34 6.57 0.70 0.70
C GLY A 34 6.98 -0.14 1.92
N ARG A 35 7.37 0.51 3.02
CA ARG A 35 7.65 -0.17 4.30
C ARG A 35 6.43 -0.93 4.83
N ALA A 36 5.28 -0.28 4.87
CA ALA A 36 4.06 -0.89 5.39
C ALA A 36 3.55 -2.06 4.53
N ALA A 37 3.61 -1.91 3.20
CA ALA A 37 3.27 -2.95 2.25
C ALA A 37 4.25 -4.12 2.32
N GLY A 38 5.56 -3.84 2.39
CA GLY A 38 6.60 -4.86 2.57
C GLY A 38 6.40 -5.68 3.84
N ASN A 39 6.12 -5.02 4.98
CA ASN A 39 5.82 -5.71 6.22
C ASN A 39 4.55 -6.58 6.09
N ALA A 40 3.48 -6.04 5.50
CA ALA A 40 2.22 -6.78 5.30
C ALA A 40 2.42 -8.03 4.43
N ILE A 41 3.17 -7.91 3.32
CA ILE A 41 3.51 -9.02 2.42
C ILE A 41 4.41 -10.04 3.13
N ALA A 42 5.45 -9.58 3.83
CA ALA A 42 6.37 -10.45 4.56
C ALA A 42 5.64 -11.25 5.65
N MET A 43 4.74 -10.63 6.41
CA MET A 43 3.91 -11.35 7.38
C MET A 43 2.95 -12.33 6.70
N ALA A 44 2.37 -11.96 5.56
CA ALA A 44 1.49 -12.88 4.82
C ALA A 44 2.24 -14.10 4.28
N ALA A 45 3.53 -13.95 3.96
CA ALA A 45 4.38 -15.01 3.44
C ALA A 45 5.00 -15.89 4.55
N SER A 46 5.22 -15.35 5.75
CA SER A 46 6.02 -16.01 6.81
C SER A 46 5.28 -16.31 8.12
N GLN A 47 4.08 -15.77 8.33
CA GLN A 47 3.38 -15.85 9.62
C GLN A 47 1.98 -16.44 9.50
N THR A 48 1.45 -16.89 10.64
CA THR A 48 0.04 -17.30 10.74
C THR A 48 -0.87 -16.08 10.65
N THR A 49 -2.07 -16.27 10.13
CA THR A 49 -3.08 -15.22 9.94
C THR A 49 -3.36 -14.43 11.23
N GLU A 50 -3.26 -15.07 12.41
CA GLU A 50 -3.43 -14.40 13.70
C GLU A 50 -2.39 -13.30 13.96
N GLN A 51 -1.11 -13.52 13.60
CA GLN A 51 -0.05 -12.54 13.85
C GLN A 51 -0.22 -11.29 12.97
N LEU A 52 -0.76 -11.47 11.77
CA LEU A 52 -1.10 -10.40 10.86
C LEU A 52 -2.25 -9.53 11.40
N TYR A 53 -3.24 -10.14 12.06
CA TYR A 53 -4.30 -9.42 12.77
C TYR A 53 -3.81 -8.70 14.02
N VAL A 54 -2.88 -9.29 14.77
CA VAL A 54 -2.22 -8.62 15.91
C VAL A 54 -1.40 -7.42 15.45
N TYR A 55 -0.69 -7.54 14.33
CA TYR A 55 0.01 -6.42 13.71
C TYR A 55 -0.95 -5.29 13.30
N ALA A 56 -2.10 -5.66 12.73
CA ALA A 56 -3.10 -4.68 12.29
C ALA A 56 -3.76 -3.91 13.43
N THR A 57 -3.88 -4.54 14.61
CA THR A 57 -4.47 -3.93 15.81
C THR A 57 -3.48 -3.10 16.61
N LYS A 58 -2.19 -3.45 16.59
CA LYS A 58 -1.15 -2.79 17.39
C LYS A 58 -0.39 -1.69 16.64
N SER A 59 -0.24 -1.79 15.32
CA SER A 59 0.59 -0.85 14.56
C SER A 59 -0.24 0.32 14.01
N GLY A 60 0.12 1.54 14.39
CA GLY A 60 -0.36 2.76 13.70
C GLY A 60 0.01 2.82 12.22
N VAL A 61 0.97 1.97 11.81
CA VAL A 61 1.52 1.87 10.46
C VAL A 61 0.45 1.59 9.40
N LEU A 62 -0.55 0.75 9.68
CA LEU A 62 -1.65 0.52 8.74
C LEU A 62 -2.55 1.76 8.59
N LEU A 63 -2.81 2.50 9.67
CA LEU A 63 -3.60 3.74 9.61
C LEU A 63 -2.91 4.81 8.78
N ASP A 64 -1.59 4.82 8.84
CA ASP A 64 -0.75 5.77 8.13
C ASP A 64 -0.73 5.56 6.62
N VAL A 65 -1.03 4.34 6.17
CA VAL A 65 -1.23 4.02 4.76
C VAL A 65 -2.68 4.17 4.34
N LEU A 66 -3.60 3.57 5.11
CA LEU A 66 -5.02 3.54 4.76
C LEU A 66 -5.65 4.93 4.81
N GLY A 67 -5.19 5.81 5.70
CA GLY A 67 -5.69 7.18 5.80
C GLY A 67 -5.52 7.99 4.51
N PRO A 68 -4.31 8.15 3.96
CA PRO A 68 -4.11 8.88 2.71
C PRO A 68 -4.58 8.11 1.47
N ALA A 69 -4.56 6.77 1.49
CA ALA A 69 -4.88 5.95 0.32
C ALA A 69 -6.36 5.56 0.19
N THR A 70 -7.24 5.95 1.13
CA THR A 70 -8.68 5.64 1.06
C THR A 70 -9.56 6.87 1.29
N SER A 71 -10.87 6.73 1.10
CA SER A 71 -11.87 7.72 1.54
C SER A 71 -12.25 7.61 3.02
N LEU A 72 -11.71 6.64 3.76
CA LEU A 72 -12.03 6.47 5.17
C LEU A 72 -11.22 7.44 6.05
N SER A 73 -11.89 8.05 7.03
CA SER A 73 -11.20 8.83 8.05
C SER A 73 -10.40 7.91 8.98
N LYS A 74 -9.30 8.42 9.56
CA LYS A 74 -8.47 7.65 10.52
C LYS A 74 -9.30 7.02 11.65
N TRP A 75 -10.33 7.73 12.11
CA TRP A 75 -11.24 7.23 13.14
C TRP A 75 -12.12 6.08 12.66
N ARG A 76 -12.63 6.15 11.41
CA ARG A 76 -13.38 5.04 10.80
C ARG A 76 -12.49 3.82 10.62
N ILE A 77 -11.25 4.00 10.17
CA ILE A 77 -10.29 2.90 9.99
C ILE A 77 -9.99 2.23 11.34
N ARG A 78 -9.77 3.01 12.41
CA ARG A 78 -9.55 2.50 13.77
C ARG A 78 -10.69 1.64 14.33
N ARG A 79 -11.92 1.84 13.84
CA ARG A 79 -13.10 1.07 14.25
C ARG A 79 -13.39 -0.14 13.38
N LEU A 80 -12.60 -0.37 12.33
CA LEU A 80 -12.75 -1.57 11.51
C LEU A 80 -12.22 -2.79 12.27
N PRO A 81 -12.86 -3.96 12.11
CA PRO A 81 -12.28 -5.22 12.57
C PRO A 81 -10.90 -5.45 11.95
N ALA A 82 -9.98 -6.09 12.69
CA ALA A 82 -8.61 -6.33 12.24
C ALA A 82 -8.52 -6.99 10.85
N VAL A 83 -9.37 -8.00 10.61
CA VAL A 83 -9.48 -8.70 9.33
C VAL A 83 -9.84 -7.76 8.17
N VAL A 84 -10.75 -6.81 8.42
CA VAL A 84 -11.20 -5.83 7.43
C VAL A 84 -10.10 -4.82 7.11
N VAL A 85 -9.33 -4.42 8.12
CA VAL A 85 -8.16 -3.53 7.94
C VAL A 85 -7.11 -4.20 7.05
N VAL A 86 -6.82 -5.47 7.31
CA VAL A 86 -5.88 -6.27 6.51
C VAL A 86 -6.37 -6.43 5.07
N GLN A 87 -7.64 -6.82 4.88
CA GLN A 87 -8.22 -6.94 3.54
C GLN A 87 -8.15 -5.62 2.77
N LEU A 88 -8.52 -4.51 3.42
CA LEU A 88 -8.44 -3.18 2.82
C LEU A 88 -6.98 -2.80 2.48
N MET A 89 -6.00 -3.20 3.30
CA MET A 89 -4.58 -2.99 2.98
C MET A 89 -4.16 -3.73 1.71
N PHE A 90 -4.56 -4.98 1.54
CA PHE A 90 -4.28 -5.74 0.31
C PHE A 90 -4.94 -5.14 -0.92
N GLU A 91 -6.18 -4.67 -0.79
CA GLU A 91 -6.86 -3.95 -1.89
C GLU A 91 -6.11 -2.67 -2.26
N VAL A 92 -5.65 -1.90 -1.27
CA VAL A 92 -4.84 -0.70 -1.52
C VAL A 92 -3.53 -1.06 -2.23
N ILE A 93 -2.83 -2.12 -1.81
CA ILE A 93 -1.62 -2.62 -2.49
C ILE A 93 -1.94 -3.02 -3.93
N ARG A 94 -3.01 -3.79 -4.16
CA ARG A 94 -3.44 -4.24 -5.49
C ARG A 94 -3.70 -3.07 -6.43
N VAL A 95 -4.43 -2.05 -5.98
CA VAL A 95 -4.75 -0.85 -6.77
C VAL A 95 -3.49 -0.04 -7.07
N ASN A 96 -2.56 0.05 -6.10
CA ASN A 96 -1.35 0.85 -6.23
C ASN A 96 -0.14 0.08 -6.79
N LYS A 97 -0.29 -1.20 -7.16
CA LYS A 97 0.83 -2.06 -7.62
C LYS A 97 1.58 -1.48 -8.82
N GLY A 98 0.87 -0.81 -9.74
CA GLY A 98 1.47 -0.22 -10.94
C GLY A 98 2.42 0.94 -10.64
N PHE A 99 2.24 1.60 -9.50
CA PHE A 99 3.18 2.60 -8.97
C PHE A 99 4.42 1.91 -8.41
N PHE A 100 4.27 0.76 -7.73
CA PHE A 100 5.40 -0.02 -7.18
C PHE A 100 6.26 -0.66 -8.25
N GLU A 101 5.66 -1.31 -9.26
CA GLU A 101 6.40 -1.93 -10.36
C GLU A 101 7.26 -0.88 -11.10
N GLN A 102 6.72 0.32 -11.32
CA GLN A 102 7.45 1.38 -12.01
C GLN A 102 8.44 2.10 -11.11
N ALA A 103 8.12 2.32 -9.83
CA ALA A 103 9.04 2.94 -8.90
C ALA A 103 10.22 2.02 -8.53
N LEU A 104 10.02 0.70 -8.46
CA LEU A 104 11.11 -0.28 -8.32
C LEU A 104 12.00 -0.28 -9.57
N VAL A 105 11.42 -0.26 -10.77
CA VAL A 105 12.20 -0.13 -12.02
C VAL A 105 12.96 1.20 -12.06
N SER A 106 12.31 2.31 -11.68
CA SER A 106 12.93 3.64 -11.65
C SER A 106 14.05 3.74 -10.61
N ALA A 107 13.85 3.19 -9.41
CA ALA A 107 14.86 3.15 -8.37
C ALA A 107 16.04 2.26 -8.77
N ALA A 108 15.78 1.10 -9.38
CA ALA A 108 16.81 0.21 -9.92
C ALA A 108 17.61 0.89 -11.04
N SER A 109 16.96 1.63 -11.94
CA SER A 109 17.67 2.38 -12.99
C SER A 109 18.52 3.53 -12.45
N VAL A 110 18.08 4.19 -11.37
CA VAL A 110 18.86 5.26 -10.71
C VAL A 110 20.07 4.67 -9.98
N LEU A 111 19.89 3.52 -9.31
CA LEU A 111 21.00 2.79 -8.66
C LEU A 111 22.01 2.27 -9.70
N ALA A 112 21.54 1.66 -10.80
CA ALA A 112 22.40 1.20 -11.89
C ALA A 112 23.12 2.36 -12.61
N GLY A 113 22.47 3.52 -12.74
CA GLY A 113 23.10 4.73 -13.27
C GLY A 113 24.11 5.37 -12.31
N ALA A 114 23.87 5.30 -11.00
CA ALA A 114 24.79 5.79 -9.98
C ALA A 114 26.08 4.95 -9.91
N GLU A 115 25.97 3.62 -10.03
CA GLU A 115 27.12 2.71 -10.12
C GLU A 115 27.96 2.96 -11.39
N SER A 116 27.35 3.45 -12.48
CA SER A 116 28.04 3.73 -13.74
C SER A 116 28.80 5.07 -13.78
N SER A 117 28.77 5.87 -12.70
CA SER A 117 29.40 7.20 -12.65
C SER A 117 30.71 7.28 -11.85
N SER A 118 31.32 6.13 -11.57
CA SER A 118 32.67 6.06 -10.98
C SER A 118 33.69 5.66 -12.05
N ASP A 119 34.18 6.63 -12.81
CA ASP A 119 35.44 6.60 -13.57
C ASP A 119 36.35 7.72 -13.05
#